data_AF-A0A2K9DXG9-F1
#
_entry.id   AF-A0A2K9DXG9-F1
#
_cell.length_a   1.000
_cell.length_b   1.000
_cell.length_c   1.000
_cell.angle_alpha   90.00
_cell.angle_beta   90.00
_cell.angle_gamma   90.00
#
_symmetry.space_group_name_H-M   'P 1'
#
loop_
_entity.id
_entity.type
_entity.pdbx_description
1 polymer ?
#
loop_
_entity_poly.entity_id
_entity_poly.type
_entity_poly.pdbx_seq_one_letter_code
_entity_poly.pdbx_strand_id
1 'polypeptide(L)'
;MIIDRPTGSFDGADDASELSSLTATWGDLWADAEPAGDALRRAYPDRWLRFHTLPDGARPAADEDDRAEVRRRQQEVLSYLLRGEPSASLVAIAEDWGAPDGAAGWSAAALPARRAWRRGLPPDPTTGDTVGYFWADTAVRRDRADLLLELAATGDAHVVIAMPHLAWLLAPYDGGIDVFLIDPQRRESLRAYGARWLSPRPDGL
;
A
#
# COMPACT_ATOMS: atom_id res chain seq x y z
N MET A 1 30.36 15.63 -2.04
CA MET A 1 28.95 15.29 -1.77
C MET A 1 28.49 14.42 -2.93
N ILE A 2 28.60 13.10 -2.77
CA ILE A 2 28.17 12.14 -3.80
C ILE A 2 26.66 12.03 -3.62
N ILE A 3 25.90 12.52 -4.60
CA ILE A 3 24.46 12.28 -4.67
C ILE A 3 24.34 10.82 -5.09
N ASP A 4 24.02 9.97 -4.14
CA ASP A 4 23.73 8.56 -4.40
C ASP A 4 22.55 8.53 -5.37
N ARG A 5 22.76 7.98 -6.58
CA ARG A 5 21.67 7.84 -7.55
C ARG A 5 20.66 6.86 -6.96
N PRO A 6 19.34 7.12 -7.05
CA PRO A 6 18.35 6.12 -6.69
C PRO A 6 18.64 4.82 -7.46
N THR A 7 18.68 3.71 -6.74
CA THR A 7 18.95 2.38 -7.28
C THR A 7 17.67 1.84 -7.94
N GLY A 8 17.79 1.37 -9.18
CA GLY A 8 16.70 0.80 -9.99
C GLY A 8 16.25 1.73 -11.12
N SER A 9 16.42 1.30 -12.36
CA SER A 9 15.80 1.91 -13.54
C SER A 9 15.09 0.79 -14.29
N PHE A 10 13.88 1.05 -14.78
CA PHE A 10 13.14 0.05 -15.57
C PHE A 10 13.76 -0.24 -16.94
N ASP A 11 14.85 0.44 -17.32
CA ASP A 11 15.55 0.28 -18.60
C ASP A 11 16.91 -0.43 -18.48
N GLY A 12 17.30 -0.86 -17.27
CA GLY A 12 18.50 -1.67 -17.02
C GLY A 12 18.22 -3.16 -17.10
N ALA A 13 19.24 -3.99 -17.35
CA ALA A 13 19.13 -5.43 -17.14
C ALA A 13 18.93 -5.67 -15.63
N ASP A 14 17.73 -6.08 -15.25
CA ASP A 14 17.25 -6.12 -13.87
C ASP A 14 18.11 -7.01 -12.94
N ASP A 15 18.25 -6.53 -11.70
CA ASP A 15 18.41 -7.32 -10.46
C ASP A 15 17.14 -8.20 -10.21
N ALA A 16 16.60 -8.84 -11.26
CA ALA A 16 15.37 -9.63 -11.23
C ALA A 16 15.44 -10.79 -10.22
N SER A 17 16.65 -11.15 -9.80
CA SER A 17 16.92 -12.17 -8.78
C SER A 17 16.31 -11.82 -7.42
N GLU A 18 16.47 -10.60 -6.91
CA GLU A 18 16.08 -10.28 -5.52
C GLU A 18 14.57 -10.11 -5.33
N LEU A 19 13.88 -9.54 -6.34
CA LEU A 19 12.41 -9.39 -6.32
C LEU A 19 11.66 -10.59 -6.90
N SER A 20 12.36 -11.64 -7.34
CA SER A 20 11.75 -12.84 -7.91
C SER A 20 10.71 -13.48 -6.98
N SER A 21 11.01 -13.57 -5.68
CA SER A 21 10.10 -14.08 -4.65
C SER A 21 8.85 -13.22 -4.51
N LEU A 22 8.99 -11.88 -4.57
CA LEU A 22 7.85 -10.96 -4.52
C LEU A 22 6.97 -11.12 -5.76
N THR A 23 7.57 -11.20 -6.95
CA THR A 23 6.87 -11.43 -8.22
C THR A 23 6.11 -12.75 -8.22
N ALA A 24 6.75 -13.85 -7.81
CA ALA A 24 6.12 -15.16 -7.74
C ALA A 24 4.95 -15.17 -6.75
N THR A 25 5.17 -14.67 -5.53
CA THR A 25 4.13 -14.62 -4.49
C THR A 25 2.96 -13.74 -4.91
N TRP A 26 3.23 -12.61 -5.58
CA TRP A 26 2.17 -11.76 -6.13
C TRP A 26 1.38 -12.50 -7.21
N GLY A 27 2.06 -13.18 -8.14
CA GLY A 27 1.43 -13.97 -9.19
C GLY A 27 0.52 -15.08 -8.65
N ASP A 28 0.89 -15.70 -7.53
CA ASP A 28 0.11 -16.77 -6.93
C ASP A 28 -1.12 -16.27 -6.17
N LEU A 29 -1.02 -15.10 -5.51
CA LEU A 29 -2.04 -14.64 -4.56
C LEU A 29 -2.91 -13.48 -5.07
N TRP A 30 -2.36 -12.64 -5.95
CA TRP A 30 -2.90 -11.33 -6.32
C TRP A 30 -2.76 -11.02 -7.84
N ALA A 31 -2.69 -12.06 -8.68
CA ALA A 31 -2.40 -11.95 -10.12
C ALA A 31 -3.35 -11.05 -10.93
N ASP A 32 -4.60 -10.91 -10.51
CA ASP A 32 -5.66 -10.22 -11.25
C ASP A 32 -5.70 -8.70 -10.97
N ALA A 33 -4.74 -8.19 -10.19
CA ALA A 33 -4.69 -6.79 -9.82
C ALA A 33 -3.28 -6.19 -9.89
N GLU A 34 -3.23 -4.92 -10.27
CA GLU A 34 -2.12 -4.04 -9.95
C GLU A 34 -2.01 -3.85 -8.43
N PRO A 35 -0.82 -3.53 -7.89
CA PRO A 35 -0.62 -3.34 -6.46
C PRO A 35 -1.07 -1.94 -6.03
N ALA A 36 -2.32 -1.62 -6.32
CA ALA A 36 -3.01 -0.36 -6.03
C ALA A 36 -4.35 -0.68 -5.36
N GLY A 37 -4.72 0.11 -4.35
CA GLY A 37 -5.88 -0.20 -3.50
C GLY A 37 -7.21 -0.31 -4.27
N ASP A 38 -7.43 0.55 -5.26
CA ASP A 38 -8.63 0.55 -6.08
C ASP A 38 -8.68 -0.66 -7.04
N ALA A 39 -7.54 -1.03 -7.63
CA ALA A 39 -7.40 -2.22 -8.47
C ALA A 39 -7.64 -3.50 -7.66
N LEU A 40 -7.00 -3.63 -6.50
CA LEU A 40 -7.16 -4.74 -5.57
C LEU A 40 -8.62 -4.89 -5.12
N ARG A 41 -9.30 -3.79 -4.80
CA ARG A 41 -10.72 -3.79 -4.40
C ARG A 41 -11.64 -4.27 -5.52
N ARG A 42 -11.38 -3.87 -6.77
CA ARG A 42 -12.17 -4.31 -7.94
C ARG A 42 -12.00 -5.80 -8.19
N ALA A 43 -10.76 -6.31 -8.10
CA ALA A 43 -10.44 -7.71 -8.37
C ALA A 43 -10.83 -8.66 -7.23
N TYR A 44 -10.68 -8.22 -5.97
CA TYR A 44 -10.84 -9.07 -4.78
C TYR A 44 -11.80 -8.49 -3.73
N PRO A 45 -13.07 -8.17 -4.09
CA PRO A 45 -14.04 -7.60 -3.16
C PRO A 45 -14.37 -8.55 -1.99
N ASP A 46 -14.25 -9.85 -2.22
CA ASP A 46 -14.46 -10.91 -1.24
C ASP A 46 -13.29 -11.07 -0.25
N ARG A 47 -12.19 -10.33 -0.39
CA ARG A 47 -11.03 -10.32 0.52
C ARG A 47 -10.82 -8.98 1.22
N TRP A 48 -11.62 -7.99 0.85
CA TRP A 48 -11.45 -6.58 1.19
C TRP A 48 -12.23 -6.16 2.44
N LEU A 49 -11.66 -5.21 3.17
CA LEU A 49 -12.29 -4.40 4.22
C LEU A 49 -11.84 -2.94 4.04
N ARG A 50 -12.74 -2.00 4.30
CA ARG A 50 -12.45 -0.57 4.38
C ARG A 50 -12.67 -0.06 5.79
N PHE A 51 -11.70 0.69 6.29
CA PHE A 51 -11.81 1.44 7.54
C PHE A 51 -11.67 2.93 7.29
N HIS A 52 -12.57 3.73 7.85
CA HIS A 52 -12.43 5.18 7.91
C HIS A 52 -11.43 5.57 9.01
N THR A 53 -10.50 6.45 8.65
CA THR A 53 -9.49 6.97 9.57
C THR A 53 -10.02 8.12 10.43
N LEU A 54 -11.16 8.71 10.06
CA LEU A 54 -11.91 9.68 10.85
C LEU A 54 -13.37 9.22 11.07
N PRO A 55 -14.08 9.77 12.07
CA PRO A 55 -15.53 9.57 12.21
C PRO A 55 -16.29 9.96 10.94
N ASP A 56 -17.39 9.27 10.67
CA ASP A 56 -18.32 9.55 9.57
C ASP A 56 -17.70 9.62 8.16
N GLY A 57 -16.49 9.08 7.99
CA GLY A 57 -15.75 9.12 6.73
C GLY A 57 -15.23 10.52 6.35
N ALA A 58 -15.07 11.41 7.33
CA ALA A 58 -14.52 12.76 7.10
C ALA A 58 -13.12 12.71 6.45
N ARG A 59 -12.88 13.64 5.53
CA ARG A 59 -11.57 13.90 4.90
C ARG A 59 -11.56 15.26 4.17
N PRO A 60 -10.41 15.94 4.09
CA PRO A 60 -9.15 15.62 4.79
C PRO A 60 -9.25 15.93 6.29
N ALA A 61 -8.21 15.56 7.06
CA ALA A 61 -8.07 15.97 8.47
C ALA A 61 -8.04 17.50 8.59
N ALA A 62 -8.89 18.08 9.45
CA ALA A 62 -9.03 19.53 9.57
C ALA A 62 -7.98 20.17 10.49
N ASP A 63 -7.58 19.48 11.55
CA ASP A 63 -6.68 19.98 12.59
C ASP A 63 -5.70 18.91 13.08
N GLU A 64 -5.02 19.17 14.20
CA GLU A 64 -4.05 18.23 14.78
C GLU A 64 -4.72 17.05 15.49
N ASP A 65 -5.92 17.24 16.05
CA ASP A 65 -6.66 16.18 16.72
C ASP A 65 -7.16 15.15 15.68
N ASP A 66 -7.66 15.63 14.53
CA ASP A 66 -7.99 14.77 13.39
C ASP A 66 -6.76 14.00 12.89
N ARG A 67 -5.61 14.67 12.75
CA ARG A 67 -4.35 14.02 12.33
C ARG A 67 -3.91 12.95 13.33
N ALA A 68 -4.03 13.22 14.63
CA ALA A 68 -3.72 12.27 15.68
C ALA A 68 -4.66 11.05 15.64
N GLU A 69 -5.95 11.27 15.38
CA GLU A 69 -6.93 10.18 15.25
C GLU A 69 -6.68 9.31 14.01
N VAL A 70 -6.39 9.94 12.86
CA VAL A 70 -6.01 9.22 11.63
C VAL A 70 -4.80 8.31 11.89
N ARG A 71 -3.73 8.89 12.44
CA ARG A 71 -2.52 8.17 12.82
C ARG A 71 -2.82 7.02 13.77
N ARG A 72 -3.60 7.27 14.83
CA ARG A 72 -3.97 6.25 15.83
C ARG A 72 -4.70 5.07 15.19
N ARG A 73 -5.72 5.31 14.36
CA ARG A 73 -6.47 4.22 13.70
C ARG A 73 -5.62 3.43 12.71
N GLN A 74 -4.81 4.11 11.90
CA GLN A 74 -3.88 3.45 10.97
C GLN A 74 -2.89 2.54 11.72
N GLN A 75 -2.31 3.05 12.80
CA GLN A 75 -1.37 2.28 13.62
C GLN A 75 -2.02 1.10 14.33
N GLU A 76 -3.27 1.24 14.79
CA GLU A 76 -4.04 0.14 15.41
C GLU A 76 -4.35 -0.97 14.41
N VAL A 77 -4.76 -0.62 13.18
CA VAL A 77 -5.00 -1.61 12.11
C VAL A 77 -3.70 -2.35 11.76
N LEU A 78 -2.59 -1.62 11.49
CA LEU A 78 -1.31 -2.27 11.18
C LEU A 78 -0.81 -3.13 12.36
N SER A 79 -0.96 -2.68 13.60
CA SER A 79 -0.58 -3.47 14.77
C SER A 79 -1.42 -4.73 14.94
N TYR A 80 -2.72 -4.68 14.58
CA TYR A 80 -3.56 -5.87 14.55
C TYR A 80 -3.05 -6.88 13.50
N LEU A 81 -2.71 -6.40 12.31
CA LEU A 81 -2.15 -7.21 11.21
C LEU A 81 -0.77 -7.79 11.53
N LEU A 82 -0.04 -7.21 12.46
CA LEU A 82 1.26 -7.71 12.92
C LEU A 82 1.18 -8.63 14.15
N ARG A 83 -0.03 -8.90 14.68
CA ARG A 83 -0.19 -9.86 15.79
C ARG A 83 0.34 -11.23 15.38
N GLY A 84 1.30 -11.74 16.16
CA GLY A 84 2.01 -13.00 15.88
C GLY A 84 3.39 -12.80 15.25
N GLU A 85 3.63 -11.65 14.61
CA GLU A 85 4.89 -11.35 13.89
C GLU A 85 5.34 -9.88 14.09
N PRO A 86 5.45 -9.38 15.35
CA PRO A 86 5.66 -7.95 15.62
C PRO A 86 7.03 -7.41 15.18
N SER A 87 8.00 -8.29 14.94
CA SER A 87 9.37 -7.94 14.53
C SER A 87 9.65 -8.23 13.05
N ALA A 88 8.63 -8.62 12.28
CA ALA A 88 8.82 -8.91 10.86
C ALA A 88 9.18 -7.66 10.07
N SER A 89 10.12 -7.81 9.14
CA SER A 89 10.30 -6.84 8.07
C SER A 89 9.07 -6.85 7.17
N LEU A 90 8.62 -5.66 6.79
CA LEU A 90 7.51 -5.44 5.88
C LEU A 90 8.01 -5.28 4.45
N VAL A 91 7.09 -5.45 3.51
CA VAL A 91 7.24 -5.02 2.12
C VAL A 91 6.42 -3.74 1.95
N ALA A 92 6.99 -2.73 1.29
CA ALA A 92 6.24 -1.61 0.76
C ALA A 92 6.39 -1.55 -0.75
N ILE A 93 5.28 -1.34 -1.44
CA ILE A 93 5.20 -1.15 -2.88
C ILE A 93 4.66 0.25 -3.10
N ALA A 94 5.48 1.15 -3.65
CA ALA A 94 5.08 2.49 -4.03
C ALA A 94 4.70 2.54 -5.50
N GLU A 95 3.63 3.27 -5.80
CA GLU A 95 3.18 3.57 -7.16
C GLU A 95 3.54 5.01 -7.52
N ASP A 96 4.09 5.20 -8.71
CA ASP A 96 4.31 6.51 -9.30
C ASP A 96 3.98 6.50 -10.80
N TRP A 97 3.73 7.69 -11.35
CA TRP A 97 3.38 7.87 -12.76
C TRP A 97 4.36 8.83 -13.45
N GLY A 98 4.36 8.80 -14.79
CA GLY A 98 5.17 9.70 -15.62
C GLY A 98 6.46 9.04 -16.09
N ALA A 99 7.62 9.46 -15.56
CA ALA A 99 8.92 9.00 -16.04
C ALA A 99 9.39 7.70 -15.34
N PRO A 100 9.98 6.74 -16.07
CA PRO A 100 10.44 5.44 -15.55
C PRO A 100 11.74 5.52 -14.72
N ASP A 101 12.17 6.70 -14.33
CA ASP A 101 13.43 6.93 -13.60
C ASP A 101 13.22 7.18 -12.10
N GLY A 102 11.96 7.24 -11.66
CA GLY A 102 11.60 7.54 -10.27
C GLY A 102 11.96 8.98 -9.86
N ALA A 103 12.41 9.82 -10.79
CA ALA A 103 12.71 11.23 -10.54
C ALA A 103 11.43 12.08 -10.48
N ALA A 104 10.36 11.60 -11.13
CA ALA A 104 9.03 12.20 -11.06
C ALA A 104 8.19 11.71 -9.87
N GLY A 105 8.61 10.61 -9.22
CA GLY A 105 7.80 9.86 -8.27
C GLY A 105 7.97 10.29 -6.81
N TRP A 106 6.92 10.86 -6.22
CA TRP A 106 6.93 11.34 -4.84
C TRP A 106 6.78 10.16 -3.88
N SER A 107 6.03 9.12 -4.27
CA SER A 107 5.81 7.91 -3.47
C SER A 107 7.10 7.11 -3.32
N ALA A 108 7.85 6.92 -4.42
CA ALA A 108 9.12 6.21 -4.41
C ALA A 108 10.17 6.93 -3.56
N ALA A 109 10.19 8.26 -3.52
CA ALA A 109 11.12 9.02 -2.68
C ALA A 109 10.99 8.70 -1.18
N ALA A 110 9.81 8.25 -0.73
CA ALA A 110 9.58 7.82 0.66
C ALA A 110 10.26 6.48 1.00
N LEU A 111 10.67 5.70 -0.01
CA LEU A 111 11.37 4.41 0.10
C LEU A 111 12.84 4.55 -0.33
N PRO A 112 13.77 4.80 0.62
CA PRO A 112 15.17 5.06 0.27
C PRO A 112 15.90 3.83 -0.27
N ALA A 113 15.51 2.62 0.13
CA ALA A 113 16.12 1.36 -0.32
C ALA A 113 15.31 0.68 -1.43
N ARG A 114 14.39 1.40 -2.09
CA ARG A 114 13.56 0.87 -3.16
C ARG A 114 14.36 0.29 -4.32
N ARG A 115 13.70 -0.57 -5.08
CA ARG A 115 14.11 -1.05 -6.40
C ARG A 115 12.94 -0.96 -7.36
N ALA A 116 13.22 -0.77 -8.64
CA ALA A 116 12.21 -0.92 -9.69
C ALA A 116 11.70 -2.37 -9.69
N TRP A 117 10.39 -2.57 -9.58
CA TRP A 117 9.80 -3.90 -9.48
C TRP A 117 9.05 -4.31 -10.75
N ARG A 118 8.00 -3.58 -11.12
CA ARG A 118 7.24 -3.86 -12.34
C ARG A 118 6.61 -2.61 -12.92
N ARG A 119 6.45 -2.62 -14.24
CA ARG A 119 5.59 -1.65 -14.95
C ARG A 119 4.14 -2.11 -14.81
N GLY A 120 3.25 -1.14 -14.66
CA GLY A 120 1.82 -1.35 -14.70
C GLY A 120 1.35 -1.77 -16.08
N LEU A 121 0.07 -2.11 -16.15
CA LEU A 121 -0.60 -2.44 -17.38
C LEU A 121 -0.54 -1.24 -18.35
N PRO A 122 -0.53 -1.50 -19.67
CA PRO A 122 -0.68 -0.43 -20.65
C PRO A 122 -1.94 0.37 -20.34
N PRO A 123 -1.88 1.70 -20.46
CA PRO A 123 -3.02 2.54 -20.14
C PRO A 123 -4.18 2.24 -21.07
N ASP A 124 -5.40 2.34 -20.55
CA ASP A 124 -6.58 2.26 -21.39
C ASP A 124 -6.60 3.47 -22.34
N PRO A 125 -6.57 3.26 -23.67
CA PRO A 125 -6.55 4.36 -24.64
C PRO A 125 -7.82 5.22 -24.61
N THR A 126 -8.88 4.77 -23.92
CA THR A 126 -10.14 5.50 -23.75
C THR A 126 -10.18 6.36 -22.50
N THR A 127 -9.41 6.01 -21.44
CA THR A 127 -9.33 6.79 -20.20
C THR A 127 -8.20 7.81 -20.24
N GLY A 128 -7.16 7.54 -21.05
CA GLY A 128 -5.97 8.39 -21.11
C GLY A 128 -5.07 8.25 -19.87
N ASP A 129 -5.17 7.11 -19.18
CA ASP A 129 -4.35 6.84 -18.00
C ASP A 129 -2.85 6.84 -18.36
N THR A 130 -2.00 7.01 -17.36
CA THR A 130 -0.55 6.88 -17.51
C THR A 130 -0.11 5.53 -16.98
N VAL A 131 0.94 4.94 -17.58
CA VAL A 131 1.53 3.71 -17.06
C VAL A 131 2.01 3.95 -15.63
N GLY A 132 1.54 3.13 -14.69
CA GLY A 132 2.06 3.09 -13.33
C GLY A 132 3.44 2.43 -13.29
N TYR A 133 4.31 2.90 -12.40
CA TYR A 133 5.62 2.33 -12.13
C TYR A 133 5.69 1.92 -10.66
N PHE A 134 5.90 0.63 -10.43
CA PHE A 134 5.89 0.08 -9.08
C PHE A 134 7.31 -0.14 -8.57
N TRP A 135 7.57 0.45 -7.42
CA TRP A 135 8.85 0.40 -6.71
C TRP A 135 8.67 -0.40 -5.43
N ALA A 136 9.54 -1.36 -5.16
CA ALA A 136 9.45 -2.20 -3.97
C ALA A 136 10.63 -2.00 -3.03
N ASP A 137 10.35 -1.98 -1.74
CA ASP A 137 11.32 -2.17 -0.66
C ASP A 137 10.83 -3.37 0.17
N THR A 138 11.62 -4.43 0.25
CA THR A 138 11.23 -5.69 0.91
C THR A 138 11.76 -5.80 2.35
N ALA A 139 12.39 -4.76 2.88
CA ALA A 139 13.00 -4.73 4.21
C ALA A 139 12.52 -3.54 5.05
N VAL A 140 11.26 -3.13 4.88
CA VAL A 140 10.67 -1.97 5.54
C VAL A 140 10.49 -2.24 7.02
N ARG A 141 11.04 -1.36 7.85
CA ARG A 141 10.88 -1.39 9.30
C ARG A 141 9.60 -0.66 9.73
N ARG A 142 9.17 -0.94 10.96
CA ARG A 142 7.92 -0.39 11.51
C ARG A 142 7.85 1.15 11.49
N ASP A 143 8.92 1.82 11.88
CA ASP A 143 9.02 3.29 11.88
C ASP A 143 8.87 3.88 10.48
N ARG A 144 9.44 3.22 9.46
CA ARG A 144 9.24 3.60 8.06
C ARG A 144 7.81 3.35 7.61
N ALA A 145 7.21 2.22 7.98
CA ALA A 145 5.81 1.94 7.68
C ALA A 145 4.87 2.98 8.29
N ASP A 146 5.13 3.43 9.52
CA ASP A 146 4.37 4.51 10.16
C ASP A 146 4.48 5.84 9.36
N LEU A 147 5.68 6.20 8.88
CA LEU A 147 5.84 7.36 7.99
C LEU A 147 5.06 7.21 6.68
N LEU A 148 5.06 6.02 6.07
CA LEU A 148 4.32 5.77 4.84
C LEU A 148 2.79 5.90 5.04
N LEU A 149 2.28 5.48 6.21
CA LEU A 149 0.87 5.68 6.58
C LEU A 149 0.51 7.16 6.67
N GLU A 150 1.40 7.99 7.23
CA GLU A 150 1.21 9.44 7.32
C GLU A 150 1.20 10.10 5.94
N LEU A 151 2.18 9.78 5.08
CA LEU A 151 2.25 10.34 3.73
C LEU A 151 1.03 9.93 2.89
N ALA A 152 0.56 8.70 3.04
CA ALA A 152 -0.66 8.26 2.37
C ALA A 152 -1.92 8.98 2.87
N ALA A 153 -1.98 9.31 4.17
CA ALA A 153 -3.09 10.06 4.74
C ALA A 153 -3.17 11.50 4.24
N THR A 154 -2.06 12.09 3.79
CA THR A 154 -2.01 13.44 3.21
C THR A 154 -2.07 13.44 1.68
N GLY A 155 -2.09 12.25 1.05
CA GLY A 155 -2.05 12.10 -0.41
C GLY A 155 -0.66 12.29 -1.01
N ASP A 156 0.39 12.33 -0.19
CA ASP A 156 1.78 12.52 -0.61
C ASP A 156 2.49 11.21 -1.00
N ALA A 157 1.83 10.05 -0.80
CA ALA A 157 2.33 8.76 -1.24
C ALA A 157 1.21 7.78 -1.59
N HIS A 158 1.36 7.07 -2.71
CA HIS A 158 0.53 5.93 -3.09
C HIS A 158 1.29 4.64 -2.81
N VAL A 159 0.86 3.91 -1.78
CA VAL A 159 1.61 2.74 -1.30
C VAL A 159 0.70 1.58 -0.90
N VAL A 160 1.23 0.38 -1.09
CA VAL A 160 0.73 -0.86 -0.47
C VAL A 160 1.79 -1.38 0.49
N ILE A 161 1.40 -1.64 1.73
CA ILE A 161 2.24 -2.25 2.76
C ILE A 161 1.77 -3.69 2.97
N ALA A 162 2.70 -4.63 3.11
CA ALA A 162 2.41 -6.06 3.23
C ALA A 162 3.44 -6.81 4.07
N MET A 163 3.11 -8.05 4.44
CA MET A 163 4.12 -9.03 4.87
C MET A 163 4.86 -9.61 3.66
N PRO A 164 6.09 -10.14 3.82
CA PRO A 164 6.84 -10.77 2.72
C PRO A 164 6.08 -11.88 1.99
N HIS A 165 5.26 -12.65 2.71
CA HIS A 165 4.45 -13.73 2.14
C HIS A 165 3.06 -13.26 1.64
N LEU A 166 2.81 -11.95 1.60
CA LEU A 166 1.61 -11.30 1.06
C LEU A 166 0.25 -11.87 1.54
N ALA A 167 0.16 -12.44 2.74
CA ALA A 167 -1.10 -12.96 3.26
C ALA A 167 -2.11 -11.86 3.60
N TRP A 168 -1.63 -10.63 3.76
CA TRP A 168 -2.43 -9.42 3.81
C TRP A 168 -1.73 -8.27 3.10
N LEU A 169 -2.54 -7.33 2.61
CA LEU A 169 -2.12 -6.06 2.02
C LEU A 169 -2.85 -4.92 2.72
N LEU A 170 -2.17 -3.78 2.89
CA LEU A 170 -2.68 -2.57 3.51
C LEU A 170 -2.45 -1.40 2.56
N ALA A 171 -3.53 -0.79 2.07
CA ALA A 171 -3.50 0.35 1.15
C ALA A 171 -4.11 1.59 1.83
N PRO A 172 -3.31 2.38 2.57
CA PRO A 172 -3.75 3.65 3.16
C PRO A 172 -3.97 4.72 2.08
N TYR A 173 -4.86 5.67 2.37
CA TYR A 173 -5.10 6.86 1.53
C TYR A 173 -5.80 7.96 2.35
N ASP A 174 -5.99 9.16 1.78
CA ASP A 174 -6.72 10.24 2.44
C ASP A 174 -8.19 9.87 2.74
N GLY A 175 -8.47 9.74 4.04
CA GLY A 175 -9.77 9.40 4.61
C GLY A 175 -10.02 7.91 4.87
N GLY A 176 -9.06 7.02 4.61
CA GLY A 176 -9.27 5.62 4.91
C GLY A 176 -8.08 4.69 4.72
N ILE A 177 -8.34 3.41 4.95
CA ILE A 177 -7.42 2.32 4.69
C ILE A 177 -8.21 1.15 4.13
N ASP A 178 -7.78 0.67 2.98
CA ASP A 178 -8.26 -0.59 2.43
C ASP A 178 -7.32 -1.73 2.89
N VAL A 179 -7.89 -2.79 3.45
CA VAL A 179 -7.17 -3.98 3.92
C VAL A 179 -7.64 -5.18 3.13
N PHE A 180 -6.69 -5.99 2.66
CA PHE A 180 -6.96 -7.22 1.92
C PHE A 180 -6.36 -8.38 2.70
N LEU A 181 -7.14 -9.43 2.96
CA LEU A 181 -6.66 -10.62 3.67
C LEU A 181 -7.05 -11.89 2.91
N ILE A 182 -6.09 -12.79 2.74
CA ILE A 182 -6.34 -14.12 2.16
C ILE A 182 -7.15 -15.00 3.12
N ASP A 183 -6.87 -14.92 4.42
CA ASP A 183 -7.55 -15.70 5.45
C ASP A 183 -8.91 -15.07 5.83
N PRO A 184 -10.05 -15.73 5.53
CA PRO A 184 -11.38 -15.20 5.83
C PRO A 184 -11.67 -15.12 7.33
N GLN A 185 -11.14 -16.02 8.16
CA GLN A 185 -11.34 -16.00 9.60
C GLN A 185 -10.59 -14.83 10.24
N ARG A 186 -9.35 -14.59 9.80
CA ARG A 186 -8.57 -13.44 10.23
C ARG A 186 -9.21 -12.12 9.78
N ARG A 187 -9.76 -12.08 8.57
CA ARG A 187 -10.52 -10.94 8.07
C ARG A 187 -11.74 -10.65 8.93
N GLU A 188 -12.55 -11.65 9.25
CA GLU A 188 -13.74 -11.45 10.09
C GLU A 188 -13.36 -10.99 11.51
N SER A 189 -12.26 -11.53 12.04
CA SER A 189 -11.73 -11.09 13.34
C SER A 189 -11.27 -9.62 13.31
N LEU A 190 -10.63 -9.18 12.22
CA LEU A 190 -10.25 -7.77 12.03
C LEU A 190 -11.49 -6.88 11.83
N ARG A 191 -12.48 -7.33 11.06
CA ARG A 191 -13.76 -6.64 10.88
C ARG A 191 -14.45 -6.40 12.22
N ALA A 192 -14.55 -7.43 13.05
CA ALA A 192 -15.14 -7.31 14.39
C ALA A 192 -14.33 -6.35 15.28
N TYR A 193 -13.00 -6.40 15.23
CA TYR A 193 -12.13 -5.48 15.99
C TYR A 193 -12.33 -4.02 15.58
N GLY A 194 -12.39 -3.75 14.27
CA GLY A 194 -12.54 -2.41 13.70
C GLY A 194 -13.98 -1.99 13.41
N ALA A 195 -14.99 -2.67 13.97
CA ALA A 195 -16.39 -2.51 13.57
C ALA A 195 -16.90 -1.06 13.60
N ARG A 196 -16.43 -0.27 14.58
CA ARG A 196 -16.76 1.15 14.75
C ARG A 196 -16.16 2.09 13.69
N TRP A 197 -15.30 1.57 12.81
CA TRP A 197 -14.62 2.34 11.76
C TRP A 197 -15.00 1.88 10.35
N LEU A 198 -15.84 0.86 10.22
CA LEU A 198 -16.29 0.38 8.91
C LEU A 198 -17.19 1.42 8.24
N SER A 199 -17.24 1.38 6.91
CA SER A 199 -18.23 2.16 6.17
C SER A 199 -19.65 1.71 6.56
N PRO A 200 -20.59 2.65 6.76
CA PRO A 200 -21.99 2.33 6.98
C PRO A 200 -22.69 1.86 5.70
N ARG A 201 -22.06 1.99 4.52
CA ARG A 201 -22.68 1.64 3.25
C ARG A 201 -22.74 0.12 3.06
N PRO A 202 -23.82 -0.43 2.47
CA PRO A 202 -23.96 -1.87 2.24
C PRO A 202 -22.87 -2.46 1.32
N ASP A 203 -22.35 -1.66 0.41
CA ASP A 203 -21.26 -2.02 -0.50
C ASP A 203 -19.86 -1.85 0.13
N GLY A 204 -19.79 -1.35 1.36
CA GLY A 204 -18.56 -1.11 2.10
C GLY A 204 -17.75 0.10 1.62
N LEU A 205 -18.26 0.88 0.65
CA LEU A 205 -17.55 2.04 0.09
C LEU A 205 -17.53 3.26 1.00
#